data_AF-A0A356HEK7-F1
#
_entry.id   AF-A0A356HEK7-F1
#
_cell.length_a   1.000
_cell.length_b   1.000
_cell.length_c   1.000
_cell.angle_alpha   90.00
_cell.angle_beta   90.00
_cell.angle_gamma   90.00
#
_symmetry.space_group_name_H-M   'P 1'
#
loop_
_entity.id
_entity.type
_entity.pdbx_description
1 polymer ?
#
loop_
_entity_poly.entity_id
_entity_poly.type
_entity_poly.pdbx_seq_one_letter_code
_entity_poly.pdbx_strand_id
1 'polypeptide(L)'
;MLTQDTALQIAYAGRPDMLLRLAEFASSYALADKPALIVQASPENQDAAPPLADSAIKMALSHGTNRQVAWWDGFHSSQAARPVFRGWACRDARDDPQWALEMHRDGSCIAGVWAFPDGHREPAGPCLHDFYAGAFEDFVEMALRLTGETAPSYRLTATLLHANRLPFVTGNRGWSRTTPAPHLTTLQWPLRTVSQPDAWNAAVTAMNTELFGAYGLVYHPESR
;
A
#
# COMPACT_ATOMS: atom_id res chain seq x y z
N MET A 1 5.23 -16.51 9.81
CA MET A 1 6.13 -15.35 10.03
C MET A 1 6.64 -14.88 8.68
N LEU A 2 6.32 -13.65 8.24
CA LEU A 2 6.73 -13.14 6.92
C LEU A 2 8.27 -13.06 6.75
N THR A 3 9.00 -12.86 7.85
CA THR A 3 10.47 -12.87 7.85
C THR A 3 11.10 -14.25 7.59
N GLN A 4 10.31 -15.32 7.59
CA GLN A 4 10.75 -16.69 7.28
C GLN A 4 10.34 -17.12 5.86
N ASP A 5 9.58 -16.29 5.14
CA ASP A 5 9.20 -16.56 3.76
C ASP A 5 10.41 -16.33 2.85
N THR A 6 10.92 -17.40 2.24
CA THR A 6 12.12 -17.36 1.40
C THR A 6 11.95 -16.44 0.18
N ALA A 7 10.75 -16.37 -0.40
CA ALA A 7 10.51 -15.50 -1.54
C ALA A 7 10.59 -14.02 -1.13
N LEU A 8 10.01 -13.67 0.02
CA LEU A 8 10.14 -12.32 0.58
C LEU A 8 11.57 -12.01 1.01
N GLN A 9 12.29 -12.95 1.63
CA GLN A 9 13.71 -12.76 1.97
C GLN A 9 14.56 -12.45 0.73
N ILE A 10 14.33 -13.16 -0.38
CA ILE A 10 15.02 -12.89 -1.65
C ILE A 10 14.63 -11.51 -2.20
N ALA A 11 13.33 -11.19 -2.23
CA ALA A 11 12.84 -9.92 -2.76
C ALA A 11 13.36 -8.70 -1.98
N TYR A 12 13.58 -8.86 -0.68
CA TYR A 12 14.09 -7.83 0.23
C TYR A 12 15.57 -8.01 0.59
N ALA A 13 16.34 -8.85 -0.12
CA ALA A 13 17.72 -9.14 0.25
C ALA A 13 18.60 -7.88 0.38
N GLY A 14 18.36 -6.87 -0.47
CA GLY A 14 19.04 -5.58 -0.40
C GLY A 14 18.45 -4.58 0.60
N ARG A 15 17.29 -4.87 1.19
CA ARG A 15 16.51 -4.00 2.11
C ARG A 15 15.82 -4.81 3.22
N PRO A 16 16.57 -5.53 4.08
CA PRO A 16 15.97 -6.36 5.14
C PRO A 16 15.19 -5.54 6.17
N ASP A 17 15.52 -4.25 6.32
CA ASP A 17 14.78 -3.29 7.14
C ASP A 17 13.33 -3.13 6.69
N MET A 18 13.08 -3.12 5.37
CA MET A 18 11.73 -3.03 4.81
C MET A 18 10.94 -4.33 5.01
N LEU A 19 11.60 -5.49 4.98
CA LEU A 19 10.96 -6.78 5.32
C LEU A 19 10.58 -6.83 6.80
N LEU A 20 11.43 -6.32 7.68
CA LEU A 20 11.11 -6.20 9.11
C LEU A 20 9.91 -5.28 9.32
N ARG A 21 9.88 -4.10 8.68
CA ARG A 21 8.73 -3.17 8.77
C ARG A 21 7.44 -3.80 8.26
N LEU A 22 7.48 -4.55 7.16
CA LEU A 22 6.33 -5.31 6.66
C LEU A 22 5.81 -6.31 7.70
N ALA A 23 6.70 -7.05 8.36
CA ALA A 23 6.33 -8.03 9.37
C ALA A 23 5.74 -7.38 10.64
N GLU A 24 6.33 -6.28 11.10
CA GLU A 24 5.82 -5.49 12.23
C GLU A 24 4.43 -4.91 11.93
N PHE A 25 4.24 -4.36 10.74
CA PHE A 25 2.95 -3.85 10.29
C PHE A 25 1.90 -4.96 10.23
N ALA A 26 2.20 -6.07 9.55
CA ALA A 26 1.29 -7.21 9.46
C ALA A 26 0.91 -7.79 10.83
N SER A 27 1.85 -7.80 11.79
CA SER A 27 1.56 -8.21 13.16
C SER A 27 0.69 -7.20 13.91
N SER A 28 0.96 -5.90 13.76
CA SER A 28 0.26 -4.83 14.48
C SER A 28 -1.22 -4.74 14.11
N TYR A 29 -1.55 -5.08 12.87
CA TYR A 29 -2.94 -5.09 12.36
C TYR A 29 -3.53 -6.48 12.19
N ALA A 30 -2.89 -7.53 12.73
CA ALA A 30 -3.35 -8.92 12.69
C ALA A 30 -3.69 -9.42 11.25
N LEU A 31 -2.79 -9.16 10.31
CA LEU A 31 -2.98 -9.46 8.88
C LEU A 31 -2.50 -10.86 8.46
N ALA A 32 -2.07 -11.69 9.41
CA ALA A 32 -1.43 -12.97 9.13
C ALA A 32 -2.29 -13.90 8.24
N ASP A 33 -3.61 -13.86 8.40
CA ASP A 33 -4.57 -14.71 7.67
C ASP A 33 -5.53 -13.91 6.76
N LYS A 34 -5.36 -12.58 6.68
CA LYS A 34 -6.21 -11.68 5.91
C LYS A 34 -5.53 -11.35 4.58
N PRO A 35 -6.25 -11.39 3.45
CA PRO A 35 -5.76 -10.73 2.26
C PRO A 35 -5.46 -9.27 2.57
N ALA A 36 -4.34 -8.75 2.09
CA ALA A 36 -3.93 -7.37 2.38
C ALA A 36 -2.99 -6.84 1.29
N LEU A 37 -3.34 -5.69 0.71
CA LEU A 37 -2.46 -4.94 -0.19
C LEU A 37 -1.67 -3.95 0.65
N ILE A 38 -0.36 -4.15 0.74
CA ILE A 38 0.55 -3.34 1.56
C ILE A 38 1.55 -2.64 0.65
N VAL A 39 1.68 -1.33 0.77
CA VAL A 39 2.63 -0.50 0.03
C VAL A 39 3.61 0.11 1.03
N GLN A 40 4.89 0.14 0.70
CA GLN A 40 5.89 0.73 1.57
C GLN A 40 6.97 1.45 0.79
N ALA A 41 7.45 2.54 1.37
CA ALA A 41 8.59 3.26 0.90
C ALA A 41 9.53 3.60 2.07
N SER A 42 10.82 3.55 1.81
CA SER A 42 11.84 3.93 2.79
C SER A 42 12.99 4.64 2.10
N PRO A 43 13.64 5.62 2.75
CA PRO A 43 14.80 6.28 2.16
C PRO A 43 15.88 5.26 1.73
N GLU A 44 16.58 5.57 0.65
CA GLU A 44 17.72 4.79 0.15
C GLU A 44 18.87 4.78 1.16
N ASN A 45 19.14 5.95 1.76
CA ASN A 45 20.15 6.15 2.77
C ASN A 45 19.50 6.70 4.04
N GLN A 46 19.28 5.82 5.02
CA GLN A 46 18.64 6.17 6.29
C GLN A 46 19.55 7.01 7.19
N ASP A 47 20.88 6.93 6.99
CA ASP A 47 21.85 7.68 7.79
C ASP A 47 22.06 9.12 7.27
N ALA A 48 21.60 9.43 6.05
CA ALA A 48 21.79 10.73 5.42
C ALA A 48 20.69 11.75 5.75
N ALA A 49 19.52 11.31 6.23
CA ALA A 49 18.40 12.20 6.52
C ALA A 49 18.21 12.37 8.04
N PRO A 50 18.08 13.61 8.55
CA PRO A 50 17.73 13.81 9.95
C PRO A 50 16.34 13.20 10.21
N PRO A 51 16.08 12.69 11.44
CA PRO A 51 14.77 12.18 11.77
C PRO A 51 13.67 13.23 11.59
N LEU A 52 12.53 12.82 11.05
CA LEU A 52 11.35 13.65 10.91
C LEU A 52 10.74 13.97 12.27
N ALA A 53 10.35 15.24 12.45
CA ALA A 53 9.66 15.68 13.65
C ALA A 53 8.23 15.12 13.70
N ASP A 54 7.79 14.69 14.89
CA ASP A 54 6.44 14.17 15.12
C ASP A 54 5.34 15.17 14.69
N SER A 55 5.58 16.48 14.79
CA SER A 55 4.64 17.51 14.32
C SER A 55 4.47 17.51 12.80
N ALA A 56 5.56 17.33 12.04
CA ALA A 56 5.51 17.24 10.59
C ALA A 56 4.76 15.99 10.14
N ILE A 57 5.03 14.85 10.79
CA ILE A 57 4.31 13.59 10.53
C ILE A 57 2.81 13.75 10.80
N LYS A 58 2.43 14.27 11.98
CA LYS A 58 1.02 14.47 12.35
C LYS A 58 0.30 15.39 11.38
N MET A 59 0.95 16.48 10.97
CA MET A 59 0.41 17.41 9.99
C MET A 59 0.14 16.70 8.66
N ALA A 60 1.12 15.96 8.13
CA ALA A 60 0.94 15.18 6.89
C ALA A 60 -0.22 14.18 6.99
N LEU A 61 -0.31 13.42 8.09
CA LEU A 61 -1.39 12.47 8.33
C LEU A 61 -2.77 13.14 8.44
N SER A 62 -2.86 14.33 9.05
CA SER A 62 -4.14 15.02 9.25
C SER A 62 -4.77 15.55 7.97
N HIS A 63 -3.98 15.78 6.92
CA HIS A 63 -4.50 16.28 5.66
C HIS A 63 -5.10 15.17 4.78
N GLY A 64 -4.67 13.90 4.90
CA GLY A 64 -5.06 12.80 4.00
C GLY A 64 -4.81 13.08 2.51
N THR A 65 -5.35 12.27 1.61
CA THR A 65 -5.36 12.58 0.16
C THR A 65 -6.64 13.31 -0.25
N ASN A 66 -6.64 13.89 -1.45
CA ASN A 66 -7.83 14.56 -1.98
C ASN A 66 -8.89 13.58 -2.56
N ARG A 67 -8.64 12.27 -2.50
CA ARG A 67 -9.53 11.25 -3.07
C ARG A 67 -10.42 10.64 -2.00
N GLN A 68 -11.72 10.65 -2.27
CA GLN A 68 -12.70 9.93 -1.47
C GLN A 68 -12.99 8.59 -2.16
N VAL A 69 -12.46 7.51 -1.60
CA VAL A 69 -12.77 6.14 -2.01
C VAL A 69 -13.47 5.46 -0.84
N ALA A 70 -14.66 4.90 -1.06
CA ALA A 70 -15.51 4.39 0.03
C ALA A 70 -14.84 3.37 0.99
N TRP A 71 -13.77 2.71 0.55
CA TRP A 71 -13.15 1.61 1.28
C TRP A 71 -11.94 2.00 2.16
N TRP A 72 -11.13 2.98 1.74
CA TRP A 72 -10.01 3.48 2.54
C TRP A 72 -9.92 5.00 2.63
N ASP A 73 -10.88 5.72 2.06
CA ASP A 73 -11.02 7.18 2.08
C ASP A 73 -9.71 7.94 1.80
N GLY A 74 -8.88 7.42 0.88
CA GLY A 74 -7.57 8.05 0.59
C GLY A 74 -6.61 8.04 1.79
N PHE A 75 -6.74 7.06 2.69
CA PHE A 75 -6.06 7.00 3.99
C PHE A 75 -6.36 8.21 4.90
N HIS A 76 -7.46 8.91 4.65
CA HIS A 76 -7.92 9.99 5.50
C HIS A 76 -8.57 9.42 6.77
N SER A 77 -8.16 9.93 7.94
CA SER A 77 -8.86 9.65 9.19
C SER A 77 -9.38 10.95 9.76
N SER A 78 -10.69 11.03 9.94
CA SER A 78 -11.34 12.11 10.70
C SER A 78 -10.95 12.09 12.19
N GLN A 79 -10.24 11.05 12.64
CA GLN A 79 -9.67 10.94 13.98
C GLN A 79 -8.22 11.41 14.04
N ALA A 80 -7.77 11.79 15.24
CA ALA A 80 -6.38 12.19 15.48
C ALA A 80 -5.40 11.04 15.20
N ALA A 81 -4.25 11.37 14.59
CA ALA A 81 -3.13 10.45 14.41
C ALA A 81 -2.75 9.77 15.73
N ARG A 82 -2.46 8.47 15.68
CA ARG A 82 -2.12 7.65 16.84
C ARG A 82 -0.65 7.30 16.87
N PRO A 83 0.01 7.25 18.04
CA PRO A 83 1.40 6.85 18.11
C PRO A 83 1.55 5.35 17.80
N VAL A 84 2.60 5.01 17.06
CA VAL A 84 3.10 3.64 16.85
C VAL A 84 4.57 3.59 17.22
N PHE A 85 5.16 2.40 17.33
CA PHE A 85 6.53 2.22 17.81
C PHE A 85 7.54 3.13 17.09
N ARG A 86 7.46 3.22 15.76
CA ARG A 86 8.41 3.97 14.91
C ARG A 86 7.97 5.39 14.53
N GLY A 87 6.76 5.81 14.90
CA GLY A 87 6.21 7.09 14.47
C GLY A 87 4.73 7.25 14.78
N TRP A 88 3.95 7.60 13.77
CA TRP A 88 2.52 7.87 13.89
C TRP A 88 1.73 7.18 12.78
N ALA A 89 0.48 6.86 13.06
CA ALA A 89 -0.44 6.23 12.14
C ALA A 89 -1.74 7.03 12.02
N CYS A 90 -2.28 7.09 10.81
CA CYS A 90 -3.73 7.22 10.62
C CYS A 90 -4.30 5.84 10.31
N ARG A 91 -5.51 5.60 10.78
CA ARG A 91 -6.21 4.35 10.52
C ARG A 91 -7.70 4.60 10.43
N ASP A 92 -8.35 3.61 9.88
CA ASP A 92 -9.80 3.49 9.85
C ASP A 92 -10.42 3.68 11.24
N ALA A 93 -11.48 4.48 11.30
CA ALA A 93 -12.19 4.84 12.52
C ALA A 93 -13.06 3.70 13.09
N ARG A 94 -13.33 2.66 12.30
CA ARG A 94 -14.11 1.48 12.68
C ARG A 94 -13.43 0.67 13.80
N ASP A 95 -14.23 -0.07 14.55
CA ASP A 95 -13.76 -0.92 15.65
C ASP A 95 -12.84 -2.06 15.17
N ASP A 96 -13.08 -2.57 13.96
CA ASP A 96 -12.15 -3.41 13.18
C ASP A 96 -11.62 -2.59 12.00
N PRO A 97 -10.45 -1.94 12.14
CA PRO A 97 -9.86 -1.15 11.08
C PRO A 97 -9.62 -2.00 9.85
N GLN A 98 -9.94 -1.50 8.67
CA GLN A 98 -9.73 -2.20 7.40
C GLN A 98 -8.59 -1.63 6.54
N TRP A 99 -7.96 -0.56 7.03
CA TRP A 99 -6.77 0.03 6.46
C TRP A 99 -6.02 0.80 7.55
N ALA A 100 -4.72 1.00 7.31
CA ALA A 100 -3.88 1.87 8.10
C ALA A 100 -2.76 2.44 7.24
N LEU A 101 -2.28 3.63 7.59
CA LEU A 101 -1.09 4.24 7.02
C LEU A 101 -0.22 4.77 8.17
N GLU A 102 1.04 4.37 8.17
CA GLU A 102 2.05 4.78 9.12
C GLU A 102 3.13 5.61 8.44
N MET A 103 3.57 6.63 9.15
CA MET A 103 4.71 7.46 8.80
C MET A 103 5.71 7.42 9.97
N HIS A 104 6.94 7.05 9.67
CA HIS A 104 7.98 6.77 10.65
C HIS A 104 8.97 7.93 10.74
N ARG A 105 9.63 8.05 11.90
CA ARG A 105 10.61 9.12 12.17
C ARG A 105 11.84 9.02 11.28
N ASP A 106 12.15 7.85 10.75
CA ASP A 106 13.26 7.64 9.80
C ASP A 106 12.89 8.01 8.35
N GLY A 107 11.71 8.58 8.12
CA GLY A 107 11.22 8.94 6.78
C GLY A 107 10.53 7.82 6.04
N SER A 108 10.50 6.60 6.58
CA SER A 108 9.77 5.49 5.96
C SER A 108 8.26 5.66 6.13
N CYS A 109 7.50 5.18 5.15
CA CYS A 109 6.05 5.12 5.20
C CYS A 109 5.57 3.75 4.75
N ILE A 110 4.49 3.26 5.35
CA ILE A 110 3.86 1.99 5.03
C ILE A 110 2.36 2.12 5.17
N ALA A 111 1.61 1.63 4.19
CA ALA A 111 0.16 1.60 4.24
C ALA A 111 -0.36 0.24 3.81
N GLY A 112 -1.50 -0.14 4.36
CA GLY A 112 -2.16 -1.39 4.03
C GLY A 112 -3.66 -1.19 3.89
N VAL A 113 -4.26 -1.88 2.92
CA VAL A 113 -5.71 -2.04 2.79
C VAL A 113 -6.04 -3.52 2.81
N TRP A 114 -6.94 -3.91 3.69
CA TRP A 114 -7.47 -5.28 3.82
C TRP A 114 -9.00 -5.31 3.90
N ALA A 115 -9.66 -4.17 3.64
CA ALA A 115 -11.04 -4.16 3.17
C ALA A 115 -11.05 -4.67 1.73
N PHE A 116 -11.81 -5.72 1.44
CA PHE A 116 -12.11 -6.14 0.06
C PHE A 116 -13.61 -6.40 -0.03
N PRO A 117 -14.35 -5.71 -0.92
CA PRO A 117 -15.77 -5.97 -1.08
C PRO A 117 -16.02 -7.36 -1.65
N ASP A 118 -17.14 -7.96 -1.26
CA ASP A 118 -17.59 -9.20 -1.86
C ASP A 118 -18.03 -8.98 -3.31
N GLY A 119 -17.73 -9.93 -4.18
CA GLY A 119 -18.19 -9.91 -5.57
C GLY A 119 -19.72 -9.93 -5.68
N HIS A 120 -20.28 -9.47 -6.80
CA HIS A 120 -21.74 -9.48 -6.98
C HIS A 120 -22.33 -10.85 -7.41
N ARG A 121 -21.54 -11.94 -7.42
CA ARG A 121 -21.98 -13.26 -7.90
C ARG A 121 -21.60 -14.37 -6.92
N GLU A 122 -22.54 -15.28 -6.64
CA GLU A 122 -22.35 -16.38 -5.69
C GLU A 122 -21.47 -17.53 -6.25
N PRO A 123 -20.60 -18.15 -5.42
CA PRO A 123 -20.24 -17.71 -4.07
C PRO A 123 -19.38 -16.43 -4.16
N ALA A 124 -19.90 -15.36 -3.58
CA ALA A 124 -19.32 -14.03 -3.61
C ALA A 124 -18.36 -13.91 -2.43
N GLY A 125 -17.10 -14.28 -2.63
CA GLY A 125 -16.04 -13.97 -1.68
C GLY A 125 -15.46 -12.57 -1.89
N PRO A 126 -14.54 -12.14 -1.01
CA PRO A 126 -13.84 -10.88 -1.16
C PRO A 126 -13.09 -10.80 -2.48
N CYS A 127 -13.21 -9.68 -3.18
CA CYS A 127 -12.64 -9.45 -4.49
C CYS A 127 -11.77 -8.19 -4.52
N LEU A 128 -10.72 -8.23 -5.33
CA LEU A 128 -9.98 -7.04 -5.72
C LEU A 128 -10.73 -6.35 -6.87
N HIS A 129 -10.82 -5.03 -6.83
CA HIS A 129 -11.43 -4.22 -7.88
C HIS A 129 -10.41 -3.30 -8.55
N ASP A 130 -10.73 -2.82 -9.75
CA ASP A 130 -9.92 -1.85 -10.49
C ASP A 130 -9.60 -0.59 -9.67
N PHE A 131 -10.53 -0.11 -8.83
CA PHE A 131 -10.29 1.06 -7.99
C PHE A 131 -9.13 0.90 -7.00
N TYR A 132 -8.70 -0.34 -6.64
CA TYR A 132 -7.52 -0.56 -5.78
C TYR A 132 -6.21 -0.11 -6.43
N ALA A 133 -6.20 0.12 -7.74
CA ALA A 133 -5.11 0.85 -8.39
C ALA A 133 -4.89 2.24 -7.76
N GLY A 134 -5.98 2.85 -7.26
CA GLY A 134 -5.94 4.12 -6.56
C GLY A 134 -5.18 4.08 -5.23
N ALA A 135 -5.07 2.91 -4.59
CA ALA A 135 -4.35 2.80 -3.31
C ALA A 135 -2.85 3.08 -3.46
N PHE A 136 -2.23 2.70 -4.58
CA PHE A 136 -0.84 3.05 -4.87
C PHE A 136 -0.67 4.56 -5.08
N GLU A 137 -1.63 5.18 -5.78
CA GLU A 137 -1.62 6.62 -6.06
C GLU A 137 -1.79 7.42 -4.76
N ASP A 138 -2.73 7.02 -3.90
CA ASP A 138 -2.97 7.65 -2.60
C ASP A 138 -1.76 7.53 -1.68
N PHE A 139 -1.13 6.34 -1.65
CA PHE A 139 0.10 6.12 -0.89
C PHE A 139 1.22 7.07 -1.33
N VAL A 140 1.43 7.21 -2.65
CA VAL A 140 2.48 8.07 -3.20
C VAL A 140 2.19 9.54 -2.93
N GLU A 141 0.94 9.99 -3.02
CA GLU A 141 0.57 11.35 -2.64
C GLU A 141 0.93 11.63 -1.18
N MET A 142 0.62 10.70 -0.27
CA MET A 142 0.98 10.82 1.15
C MET A 142 2.49 10.79 1.38
N ALA A 143 3.21 9.92 0.67
CA ALA A 143 4.68 9.84 0.76
C ALA A 143 5.31 11.17 0.30
N LEU A 144 4.95 11.68 -0.88
CA LEU A 144 5.49 12.93 -1.42
C LEU A 144 5.21 14.15 -0.52
N ARG A 145 4.03 14.19 0.13
CA ARG A 145 3.70 15.23 1.12
C ARG A 145 4.65 15.23 2.32
N LEU A 146 5.09 14.05 2.76
CA LEU A 146 6.02 13.93 3.88
C LEU A 146 7.46 14.25 3.47
N THR A 147 7.85 13.89 2.25
CA THR A 147 9.26 13.91 1.80
C THR A 147 9.68 15.21 1.10
N GLY A 148 8.74 16.08 0.74
CA GLY A 148 9.00 17.39 0.13
C GLY A 148 9.65 17.31 -1.28
N GLU A 149 9.95 18.47 -1.87
CA GLU A 149 10.54 18.59 -3.23
C GLU A 149 12.04 18.24 -3.29
N THR A 150 12.73 18.22 -2.15
CA THR A 150 14.17 17.87 -2.02
C THR A 150 14.36 16.48 -1.44
N ALA A 151 13.53 15.53 -1.86
CA ALA A 151 13.53 14.20 -1.31
C ALA A 151 14.85 13.45 -1.64
N PRO A 152 15.51 12.82 -0.65
CA PRO A 152 16.48 11.78 -0.95
C PRO A 152 15.82 10.68 -1.77
N SER A 153 16.61 9.88 -2.47
CA SER A 153 16.09 8.69 -3.15
C SER A 153 15.38 7.76 -2.15
N TYR A 154 14.30 7.10 -2.57
CA TYR A 154 13.52 6.11 -1.82
C TYR A 154 13.53 4.76 -2.55
N ARG A 155 13.36 3.69 -1.77
CA ARG A 155 12.94 2.38 -2.28
C ARG A 155 11.45 2.22 -2.06
N LEU A 156 10.71 2.04 -3.15
CA LEU A 156 9.26 1.80 -3.17
C LEU A 156 8.98 0.35 -3.57
N THR A 157 8.01 -0.27 -2.90
CA THR A 157 7.51 -1.62 -3.24
C THR A 157 6.11 -1.84 -2.66
N ALA A 158 5.50 -2.97 -3.01
CA ALA A 158 4.27 -3.45 -2.43
C ALA A 158 4.27 -4.97 -2.28
N THR A 159 3.39 -5.46 -1.43
CA THR A 159 3.12 -6.86 -1.16
C THR A 159 1.61 -7.08 -1.10
N LEU A 160 1.08 -8.02 -1.87
CA LEU A 160 -0.30 -8.51 -1.72
C LEU A 160 -0.26 -9.86 -1.01
N LEU A 161 -0.64 -9.88 0.26
CA LEU A 161 -0.79 -11.10 1.06
C LEU A 161 -2.09 -11.82 0.68
N HIS A 162 -2.06 -13.15 0.71
CA HIS A 162 -3.17 -14.05 0.35
C HIS A 162 -3.85 -13.70 -0.98
N ALA A 163 -3.06 -13.33 -1.98
CA ALA A 163 -3.54 -12.95 -3.32
C ALA A 163 -4.36 -14.07 -3.98
N ASN A 164 -4.03 -15.33 -3.71
CA ASN A 164 -4.77 -16.51 -4.18
C ASN A 164 -6.20 -16.64 -3.64
N ARG A 165 -6.60 -15.78 -2.70
CA ARG A 165 -7.97 -15.70 -2.17
C ARG A 165 -8.78 -14.55 -2.74
N LEU A 166 -8.19 -13.71 -3.59
CA LEU A 166 -8.82 -12.52 -4.14
C LEU A 166 -8.99 -12.68 -5.65
N PRO A 167 -10.17 -13.04 -6.16
CA PRO A 167 -10.51 -12.82 -7.57
C PRO A 167 -10.48 -11.33 -7.90
N PHE A 168 -10.31 -10.98 -9.17
CA PHE A 168 -10.36 -9.57 -9.60
C PHE A 168 -11.65 -9.28 -10.35
N VAL A 169 -12.30 -8.16 -10.02
CA VAL A 169 -13.51 -7.69 -10.66
C VAL A 169 -13.21 -6.38 -11.38
N THR A 170 -13.39 -6.37 -12.70
CA THR A 170 -13.46 -5.13 -13.48
C THR A 170 -14.91 -4.86 -13.85
N GLY A 171 -15.32 -3.59 -13.86
CA GLY A 171 -16.71 -3.25 -14.18
C GLY A 171 -16.84 -1.89 -14.84
N ASN A 172 -17.74 -1.83 -15.84
CA ASN A 172 -18.18 -0.56 -16.39
C ASN A 172 -19.69 -0.65 -16.65
N ARG A 173 -20.47 0.32 -16.14
CA ARG A 173 -21.90 0.54 -16.42
C ARG A 173 -22.74 -0.76 -16.46
N GLY A 174 -22.78 -1.49 -15.36
CA GLY A 174 -23.70 -2.61 -15.14
C GLY A 174 -23.23 -3.99 -15.62
N TRP A 175 -22.05 -4.10 -16.24
CA TRP A 175 -21.40 -5.38 -16.53
C TRP A 175 -20.11 -5.51 -15.75
N SER A 176 -19.98 -6.59 -14.96
CA SER A 176 -18.77 -6.94 -14.22
C SER A 176 -18.13 -8.21 -14.80
N ARG A 177 -16.83 -8.17 -15.08
CA ARG A 177 -16.03 -9.34 -15.42
C ARG A 177 -15.19 -9.73 -14.21
N THR A 178 -15.33 -10.98 -13.77
CA THR A 178 -14.48 -11.55 -12.73
C THR A 178 -13.38 -12.39 -13.38
N THR A 179 -12.14 -12.18 -13.00
CA THR A 179 -11.00 -13.05 -13.33
C THR A 179 -10.60 -13.84 -12.08
N PRO A 180 -10.13 -15.09 -12.26
CA PRO A 180 -9.75 -15.94 -11.13
C PRO A 180 -8.54 -15.36 -10.38
N ALA A 181 -8.42 -15.71 -9.11
CA ALA A 181 -7.27 -15.35 -8.29
C ALA A 181 -5.97 -16.02 -8.82
N PRO A 182 -4.80 -15.38 -8.65
CA PRO A 182 -3.51 -15.96 -8.98
C PRO A 182 -3.25 -17.22 -8.15
N HIS A 183 -2.40 -18.12 -8.64
CA HIS A 183 -2.00 -19.29 -7.84
C HIS A 183 -1.08 -18.94 -6.67
N LEU A 184 -0.32 -17.84 -6.77
CA LEU A 184 0.61 -17.40 -5.74
C LEU A 184 -0.14 -16.85 -4.53
N THR A 185 0.26 -17.31 -3.34
CA THR A 185 -0.29 -16.79 -2.07
C THR A 185 0.17 -15.37 -1.80
N THR A 186 1.39 -15.01 -2.20
CA THR A 186 1.93 -13.66 -2.04
C THR A 186 2.37 -13.13 -3.40
N LEU A 187 1.87 -11.96 -3.78
CA LEU A 187 2.47 -11.19 -4.88
C LEU A 187 3.39 -10.14 -4.29
N GLN A 188 4.60 -10.04 -4.83
CA GLN A 188 5.61 -9.10 -4.38
C GLN A 188 6.07 -8.26 -5.56
N TRP A 189 5.96 -6.94 -5.43
CA TRP A 189 6.47 -6.00 -6.42
C TRP A 189 7.98 -5.84 -6.24
N PRO A 190 8.74 -5.63 -7.33
CA PRO A 190 10.17 -5.36 -7.21
C PRO A 190 10.43 -4.04 -6.47
N LEU A 191 11.57 -3.96 -5.79
CA LEU A 191 12.05 -2.73 -5.17
C LEU A 191 12.46 -1.74 -6.26
N ARG A 192 11.79 -0.59 -6.32
CA ARG A 192 12.08 0.49 -7.28
C ARG A 192 12.73 1.66 -6.57
N THR A 193 13.74 2.24 -7.22
CA THR A 193 14.33 3.50 -6.77
C THR A 193 13.52 4.67 -7.34
N VAL A 194 13.07 5.58 -6.48
CA VAL A 194 12.27 6.76 -6.84
C VAL A 194 12.83 7.98 -6.10
N SER A 195 12.95 9.12 -6.78
CA SER A 195 13.60 10.31 -6.20
C SER A 195 12.92 11.63 -6.54
N GLN A 196 12.14 11.67 -7.63
CA GLN A 196 11.42 12.85 -8.11
C GLN A 196 9.96 12.49 -8.35
N PRO A 197 8.99 13.42 -8.25
CA PRO A 197 7.57 13.13 -8.40
C PRO A 197 7.22 12.30 -9.64
N ASP A 198 7.85 12.58 -10.79
CA ASP A 198 7.64 11.82 -12.03
C ASP A 198 8.07 10.35 -11.90
N ALA A 199 9.17 10.08 -11.19
CA ALA A 199 9.64 8.71 -10.94
C ALA A 199 8.68 7.93 -10.04
N TRP A 200 8.08 8.60 -9.05
CA TRP A 200 7.03 8.01 -8.23
C TRP A 200 5.77 7.69 -9.05
N ASN A 201 5.33 8.62 -9.89
CA ASN A 201 4.17 8.43 -10.78
C ASN A 201 4.40 7.28 -11.79
N ALA A 202 5.60 7.20 -12.37
CA ALA A 202 5.98 6.10 -13.25
C ALA A 202 6.01 4.76 -12.51
N ALA A 203 6.52 4.72 -11.28
CA ALA A 203 6.54 3.52 -10.45
C ALA A 203 5.11 3.05 -10.12
N VAL A 204 4.21 3.95 -9.76
CA VAL A 204 2.79 3.63 -9.51
C VAL A 204 2.12 3.06 -10.76
N THR A 205 2.36 3.67 -11.93
CA THR A 205 1.83 3.17 -13.21
C THR A 205 2.32 1.75 -13.51
N ALA A 206 3.61 1.47 -13.27
CA ALA A 206 4.18 0.14 -13.41
C ALA A 206 3.56 -0.85 -12.41
N MET A 207 3.39 -0.44 -11.15
CA MET A 207 2.76 -1.27 -10.11
C MET A 207 1.31 -1.62 -10.46
N ASN A 208 0.54 -0.67 -10.98
CA ASN A 208 -0.82 -0.90 -11.48
C ASN A 208 -0.84 -1.83 -12.69
N THR A 209 0.09 -1.66 -13.63
CA THR A 209 0.23 -2.56 -14.79
C THR A 209 0.53 -3.99 -14.34
N GLU A 210 1.42 -4.17 -13.37
CA GLU A 210 1.75 -5.48 -12.79
C GLU A 210 0.57 -6.09 -12.02
N LEU A 211 -0.18 -5.25 -11.29
CA LEU A 211 -1.39 -5.68 -10.60
C LEU A 211 -2.38 -6.28 -11.59
N PHE A 212 -2.77 -5.52 -12.62
CA PHE A 212 -3.71 -5.99 -13.64
C PHE A 212 -3.15 -7.20 -14.40
N GLY A 213 -1.86 -7.19 -14.72
CA GLY A 213 -1.17 -8.28 -15.40
C GLY A 213 -1.21 -9.60 -14.63
N ALA A 214 -1.11 -9.56 -13.29
CA ALA A 214 -1.22 -10.76 -12.45
C ALA A 214 -2.59 -11.46 -12.57
N TYR A 215 -3.61 -10.74 -13.05
CA TYR A 215 -4.97 -11.23 -13.27
C TYR A 215 -5.34 -11.37 -14.75
N GLY A 216 -4.37 -11.25 -15.67
CA GLY A 216 -4.59 -11.34 -17.11
C GLY A 216 -5.37 -10.17 -17.70
N LEU A 217 -5.27 -9.00 -17.08
CA LEU A 217 -5.94 -7.76 -17.48
C LEU A 217 -4.93 -6.71 -17.96
N VAL A 218 -5.42 -5.69 -18.67
CA VAL A 218 -4.63 -4.54 -19.11
C VAL A 218 -5.02 -3.34 -18.25
N TYR A 219 -4.03 -2.68 -17.65
CA TYR A 219 -4.24 -1.42 -16.95
C TYR A 219 -4.39 -0.29 -17.97
N HIS A 220 -5.49 0.46 -17.86
CA HIS A 220 -5.69 1.69 -18.60
C HIS A 220 -5.67 2.83 -17.59
N PRO A 221 -4.61 3.66 -17.56
CA PRO A 221 -4.60 4.85 -16.71
C PRO A 221 -5.80 5.70 -17.14
N GLU A 222 -6.73 5.95 -16.22
CA GLU A 222 -7.80 6.90 -16.50
C GLU A 222 -7.14 8.24 -16.81
N SER A 223 -7.54 8.85 -17.93
CA SER A 223 -7.13 10.21 -18.27
C SER A 223 -7.78 11.13 -17.23
N ARG A 224 -7.04 11.43 -16.17
CA ARG A 224 -7.48 12.37 -15.12
C ARG A 224 -7.72 13.76 -15.71
#